data_AF-N1ZQB8-F1
#
_entry.id   AF-N1ZQB8-F1
#
_cell.length_a   1.000
_cell.length_b   1.000
_cell.length_c   1.000
_cell.angle_alpha   90.00
_cell.angle_beta   90.00
_cell.angle_gamma   90.00
#
_symmetry.space_group_name_H-M   'P 1'
#
loop_
_entity.id
_entity.type
_entity.pdbx_description
1 polymer ?
#
loop_
_entity_poly.entity_id
_entity_poly.type
_entity_poly.pdbx_seq_one_letter_code
_entity_poly.pdbx_strand_id
1 'polypeptide(L)'
;MKQILLEKQTALWQNTRIEAKANRLKETDEIKALVAYAKENGSKNADKYYITFSNLANKAVGIDSNQRNIATTNQLNNLILIENIINHVIQEGLQQQIYYKKIYKCCKKRIEQFRYIAYLEKIA
;
A
#
# COMPACT_ATOMS: atom_id res chain seq x y z
N MET A 1 -3.42 -3.21 24.40
CA MET A 1 -2.09 -2.55 24.34
C MET A 1 -0.93 -3.46 24.78
N LYS A 2 -1.03 -4.16 25.93
CA LYS A 2 0.02 -5.10 26.41
C LYS A 2 0.43 -6.17 25.39
N GLN A 3 -0.52 -6.76 24.67
CA GLN A 3 -0.25 -7.82 23.67
C GLN A 3 0.58 -7.32 22.48
N ILE A 4 0.30 -6.12 21.97
CA ILE A 4 1.07 -5.50 20.88
C ILE A 4 2.51 -5.20 21.33
N LEU A 5 2.70 -4.77 22.59
CA LEU A 5 4.03 -4.51 23.14
C LEU A 5 4.87 -5.78 23.25
N LEU A 6 4.24 -6.91 23.60
CA LEU A 6 4.90 -8.22 23.63
C LEU A 6 5.24 -8.71 22.22
N GLU A 7 4.30 -8.59 21.29
CA GLU A 7 4.48 -8.99 19.89
C GLU A 7 5.67 -8.26 19.24
N LYS A 8 5.83 -6.96 19.50
CA LYS A 8 6.96 -6.15 18.99
C LYS A 8 8.35 -6.60 19.44
N GLN A 9 8.43 -7.32 20.56
CA GLN A 9 9.69 -7.86 21.06
C GLN A 9 10.07 -9.16 20.35
N THR A 10 9.14 -9.76 19.61
CA THR A 10 9.40 -10.98 18.86
C THR A 10 10.24 -10.69 17.62
N ALA A 11 11.15 -11.60 17.27
CA ALA A 11 11.93 -11.53 16.04
C ALA A 11 11.03 -11.49 14.79
N LEU A 12 9.90 -12.19 14.83
CA LEU A 12 8.91 -12.20 13.75
C LEU A 12 8.42 -10.79 13.44
N TRP A 13 7.91 -10.07 14.44
CA TRP A 13 7.42 -8.70 14.23
C TRP A 13 8.53 -7.76 13.75
N GLN A 14 9.73 -7.88 14.32
CA GLN A 14 10.87 -7.04 13.96
C GLN A 14 11.29 -7.25 12.49
N ASN A 15 11.40 -8.50 12.05
CA ASN A 15 11.74 -8.86 10.68
C ASN A 15 10.66 -8.39 9.71
N THR A 16 9.38 -8.66 9.99
CA THR A 16 8.26 -8.18 9.19
C THR A 16 8.23 -6.65 9.10
N ARG A 17 8.56 -5.95 10.19
CA ARG A 17 8.62 -4.48 10.19
C ARG A 17 9.75 -3.95 9.32
N ILE A 18 10.92 -4.59 9.32
CA ILE A 18 12.06 -4.26 8.44
C ILE A 18 11.64 -4.44 6.98
N GLU A 19 11.04 -5.58 6.65
CA GLU A 19 10.54 -5.85 5.30
C GLU A 19 9.50 -4.82 4.86
N ALA A 20 8.54 -4.47 5.72
CA ALA A 20 7.56 -3.44 5.43
C ALA A 20 8.19 -2.06 5.18
N LYS A 21 9.31 -1.72 5.83
CA LYS A 21 10.06 -0.47 5.52
C LYS A 21 10.69 -0.56 4.13
N ALA A 22 11.35 -1.67 3.82
CA ALA A 22 11.99 -1.86 2.52
C ALA A 22 10.97 -1.83 1.38
N ASN A 23 9.80 -2.44 1.59
CA ASN A 23 8.72 -2.43 0.61
C ASN A 23 8.17 -1.02 0.34
N ARG A 24 8.00 -0.21 1.40
CA ARG A 24 7.53 1.17 1.28
C ARG A 24 8.51 2.08 0.52
N LEU A 25 9.81 1.81 0.61
CA LEU A 25 10.82 2.50 -0.20
C LEU A 25 10.59 2.20 -1.69
N LYS A 26 10.45 0.93 -2.06
CA LYS A 26 10.13 0.54 -3.44
C LYS A 26 8.83 1.19 -3.95
N GLU A 27 7.78 1.18 -3.12
CA GLU A 27 6.52 1.83 -3.48
C GLU A 27 6.67 3.34 -3.69
N THR A 28 7.57 3.98 -2.95
CA THR A 28 7.83 5.41 -3.12
C THR A 28 8.45 5.72 -4.50
N ASP A 29 9.32 4.84 -5.00
CA ASP A 29 9.92 4.98 -6.33
C ASP A 29 8.89 4.79 -7.45
N GLU A 30 8.01 3.80 -7.32
CA GLU A 30 6.92 3.57 -8.31
C GLU A 30 5.90 4.72 -8.32
N ILE A 31 5.51 5.21 -7.15
CA ILE A 31 4.63 6.38 -7.06
C ILE A 31 5.32 7.60 -7.68
N LYS A 32 6.64 7.77 -7.48
CA LYS A 32 7.39 8.88 -8.10
C LYS A 32 7.33 8.83 -9.63
N ALA A 33 7.48 7.63 -10.22
CA ALA A 33 7.32 7.45 -11.66
C ALA A 33 5.90 7.82 -12.12
N LEU A 34 4.87 7.39 -11.40
CA LEU A 34 3.48 7.76 -11.68
C LEU A 34 3.22 9.27 -11.55
N VAL A 35 3.83 9.93 -10.56
CA VAL A 35 3.71 11.38 -10.38
C VAL A 35 4.28 12.12 -11.58
N ALA A 36 5.47 11.75 -12.05
CA ALA A 36 6.09 12.33 -13.24
C ALA A 36 5.19 12.14 -14.46
N TYR A 37 4.79 10.89 -14.73
CA TYR A 37 3.89 10.56 -15.83
C TYR A 37 2.57 11.35 -15.78
N ALA A 38 1.96 11.48 -14.60
CA ALA A 38 0.73 12.23 -14.44
C ALA A 38 0.91 13.74 -14.68
N LYS A 39 2.04 14.34 -14.26
CA LYS A 39 2.36 15.75 -14.51
C LYS A 39 2.54 16.03 -16.00
N GLU A 40 3.27 15.18 -16.70
CA GLU A 40 3.44 15.24 -18.15
C GLU A 40 2.10 15.16 -18.89
N ASN A 41 1.15 14.39 -18.34
CA ASN A 41 -0.23 14.26 -18.85
C ASN A 41 -1.20 15.30 -18.26
N GLY A 42 -0.70 16.44 -17.75
CA GLY A 42 -1.50 17.60 -17.35
C GLY A 42 -2.13 17.54 -15.95
N SER A 43 -1.71 16.63 -15.08
CA SER A 43 -2.18 16.57 -13.69
C SER A 43 -1.59 17.71 -12.85
N LYS A 44 -2.47 18.55 -12.31
CA LYS A 44 -2.09 19.63 -11.36
C LYS A 44 -1.93 19.16 -9.91
N ASN A 45 -2.36 17.94 -9.59
CA ASN A 45 -2.43 17.42 -8.22
C ASN A 45 -1.68 16.09 -8.06
N ALA A 46 -0.76 15.76 -8.99
CA ALA A 46 -0.05 14.49 -8.97
C ALA A 46 0.71 14.23 -7.66
N ASP A 47 1.27 15.28 -7.04
CA ASP A 47 2.00 15.16 -5.77
C ASP A 47 1.15 14.60 -4.61
N LYS A 48 -0.19 14.65 -4.72
CA LYS A 48 -1.09 14.03 -3.72
C LYS A 48 -1.07 12.50 -3.77
N TYR A 49 -0.49 11.87 -4.79
CA TYR A 49 -0.45 10.41 -4.92
C TYR A 49 0.30 9.72 -3.80
N TYR A 50 1.38 10.29 -3.27
CA TYR A 50 2.09 9.71 -2.12
C TYR A 50 1.14 9.48 -0.93
N ILE A 51 0.33 10.48 -0.58
CA ILE A 51 -0.63 10.39 0.52
C ILE A 51 -1.81 9.49 0.13
N THR A 52 -2.27 9.60 -1.11
CA THR A 52 -3.47 8.88 -1.58
C THR A 52 -3.24 7.36 -1.57
N PHE A 53 -2.11 6.88 -2.09
CA PHE A 53 -1.75 5.46 -2.07
C PHE A 53 -1.42 4.96 -0.66
N SER A 54 -0.72 5.76 0.16
CA SER A 54 -0.49 5.42 1.58
C SER A 54 -1.81 5.17 2.32
N ASN A 55 -2.78 6.06 2.13
CA ASN A 55 -4.09 5.97 2.78
C ASN A 55 -4.89 4.78 2.24
N LEU A 56 -4.78 4.47 0.94
CA LEU A 56 -5.40 3.28 0.35
C LEU A 56 -4.87 2.00 1.00
N ALA A 57 -3.54 1.85 1.11
CA ALA A 57 -2.92 0.68 1.73
C ALA A 57 -3.28 0.55 3.22
N ASN A 58 -3.19 1.65 3.97
CA ASN A 58 -3.52 1.68 5.40
C ASN A 58 -4.98 1.30 5.66
N LYS A 59 -5.92 1.89 4.90
CA LYS A 59 -7.34 1.59 5.04
C LYS A 59 -7.65 0.14 4.71
N ALA A 60 -6.96 -0.44 3.72
CA ALA A 60 -7.16 -1.83 3.31
C ALA A 60 -6.78 -2.86 4.40
N VAL A 61 -5.86 -2.52 5.31
CA VAL A 61 -5.49 -3.33 6.49
C VAL A 61 -6.11 -2.87 7.81
N GLY A 62 -6.98 -1.85 7.75
CA GLY A 62 -7.70 -1.34 8.91
C GLY A 62 -6.82 -0.59 9.92
N ILE A 63 -5.83 0.18 9.45
CA ILE A 63 -5.00 1.05 10.29
C ILE A 63 -5.07 2.52 9.84
N ASP A 64 -4.84 3.44 10.76
CA ASP A 64 -4.67 4.86 10.44
C ASP A 64 -3.24 5.18 9.99
N SER A 65 -3.06 6.37 9.41
CA SER A 65 -1.78 6.81 8.80
C SER A 65 -0.58 6.80 9.75
N ASN A 66 -0.80 7.00 11.05
CA ASN A 66 0.23 7.00 12.09
C ASN A 66 0.36 5.67 12.86
N GLN A 67 -0.41 4.64 12.49
CA GLN A 67 -0.52 3.40 13.27
C GLN A 67 0.38 2.27 12.80
N ARG A 68 1.13 2.42 11.70
CA ARG A 68 2.06 1.36 11.20
C ARG A 68 3.09 0.91 12.23
N ASN A 69 3.50 1.78 13.15
CA ASN A 69 4.45 1.43 14.22
C ASN A 69 3.81 0.66 15.37
N ILE A 70 2.48 0.58 15.44
CA ILE A 70 1.72 -0.17 16.45
C ILE A 70 0.85 -1.27 15.81
N ALA A 71 1.00 -1.51 14.52
CA ALA A 71 0.32 -2.58 13.79
C ALA A 71 0.82 -3.96 14.25
N THR A 72 -0.07 -4.95 14.21
CA THR A 72 0.27 -6.35 14.47
C THR A 72 1.09 -6.93 13.31
N THR A 73 1.73 -8.08 13.52
CA THR A 73 2.47 -8.78 12.46
C THR A 73 1.57 -9.08 11.26
N ASN A 74 0.33 -9.54 11.50
CA ASN A 74 -0.63 -9.82 10.43
C ASN A 74 -1.00 -8.56 9.64
N GLN A 75 -1.19 -7.42 10.32
CA GLN A 75 -1.45 -6.15 9.63
C GLN A 75 -0.25 -5.71 8.79
N LEU A 76 0.98 -5.88 9.28
CA LEU A 76 2.19 -5.56 8.52
C LEU A 76 2.39 -6.49 7.30
N ASN A 77 2.14 -7.79 7.44
CA ASN A 77 2.19 -8.74 6.32
C ASN A 77 1.17 -8.38 5.23
N ASN A 78 -0.08 -8.12 5.62
CA ASN A 78 -1.10 -7.70 4.66
C ASN A 78 -0.77 -6.36 4.00
N LEU A 79 -0.12 -5.46 4.74
CA LEU A 79 0.32 -4.16 4.22
C LEU A 79 1.38 -4.34 3.13
N ILE A 80 2.38 -5.20 3.37
CA ILE A 80 3.39 -5.55 2.35
C ILE A 80 2.73 -6.08 1.07
N LEU A 81 1.76 -7.01 1.21
CA LEU A 81 1.06 -7.58 0.06
C LEU A 81 0.25 -6.53 -0.73
N ILE A 82 -0.46 -5.65 -0.02
CA ILE A 82 -1.25 -4.58 -0.64
C ILE A 82 -0.37 -3.56 -1.35
N GLU A 83 0.75 -3.16 -0.75
CA GLU A 83 1.72 -2.25 -1.37
C GLU A 83 2.40 -2.89 -2.58
N ASN A 84 2.70 -4.19 -2.54
CA ASN A 84 3.20 -4.92 -3.72
C ASN A 84 2.18 -4.94 -4.88
N ILE A 85 0.89 -5.09 -4.57
CA ILE A 85 -0.18 -4.96 -5.56
C ILE A 85 -0.17 -3.55 -6.17
N ILE A 86 -0.05 -2.50 -5.36
CA ILE A 86 0.02 -1.11 -5.85
C ILE A 86 1.22 -0.96 -6.80
N ASN A 87 2.41 -1.43 -6.41
CA ASN A 87 3.62 -1.37 -7.22
C ASN A 87 3.41 -1.98 -8.60
N HIS A 88 2.91 -3.22 -8.65
CA HIS A 88 2.71 -3.93 -9.91
C HIS A 88 1.66 -3.24 -10.80
N VAL A 89 0.54 -2.79 -10.21
CA VAL A 89 -0.51 -2.13 -10.99
C VAL A 89 -0.04 -0.77 -11.52
N ILE A 90 0.79 -0.04 -10.77
CA ILE A 90 1.43 1.18 -11.27
C ILE A 90 2.34 0.86 -12.45
N GLN A 91 3.28 -0.08 -12.28
CA GLN A 91 4.23 -0.48 -13.33
C GLN A 91 3.51 -0.91 -14.62
N GLU A 92 2.55 -1.83 -14.51
CA GLU A 92 1.72 -2.28 -15.64
C GLU A 92 0.98 -1.11 -16.30
N GLY A 93 0.41 -0.22 -15.49
CA GLY A 93 -0.34 0.93 -15.97
C GLY A 93 0.54 1.93 -16.74
N LEU A 94 1.77 2.17 -16.27
CA LEU A 94 2.74 3.01 -16.95
C LEU A 94 3.22 2.37 -18.25
N GLN A 95 3.55 1.08 -18.24
CA GLN A 95 3.98 0.34 -19.42
C GLN A 95 2.91 0.34 -20.53
N GLN A 96 1.64 0.19 -20.15
CA GLN A 96 0.50 0.23 -21.06
C GLN A 96 0.01 1.65 -21.38
N GLN A 97 0.70 2.68 -20.89
CA GLN A 97 0.34 4.09 -21.07
C GLN A 97 -1.12 4.40 -20.71
N ILE A 98 -1.61 3.74 -19.65
CA ILE A 98 -2.98 3.94 -19.16
C ILE A 98 -3.11 5.35 -18.60
N TYR A 99 -4.21 6.03 -18.94
CA TYR A 99 -4.54 7.33 -18.35
C TYR A 99 -4.39 7.33 -16.83
N TYR A 100 -3.54 8.23 -16.31
CA TYR A 100 -3.03 8.18 -14.94
C TYR A 100 -4.11 8.06 -13.84
N LYS A 101 -5.31 8.65 -14.02
CA LYS A 101 -6.42 8.52 -13.05
C LYS A 101 -7.02 7.11 -13.00
N LYS A 102 -6.90 6.34 -14.08
CA LYS A 102 -7.39 4.96 -14.18
C LYS A 102 -6.48 4.00 -13.43
N ILE A 103 -5.17 4.26 -13.37
CA ILE A 103 -4.19 3.44 -12.61
C ILE A 103 -4.60 3.34 -11.14
N TYR A 104 -4.97 4.47 -10.51
CA TYR A 104 -5.47 4.46 -9.13
C TYR A 104 -6.75 3.60 -8.96
N LYS A 105 -7.69 3.71 -9.90
CA LYS A 105 -8.93 2.89 -9.88
C LYS A 105 -8.61 1.39 -10.03
N CYS A 106 -7.64 1.04 -10.88
CA CYS A 106 -7.17 -0.33 -11.02
C CYS A 106 -6.55 -0.85 -9.71
N CYS A 107 -5.72 -0.04 -9.03
CA CYS A 107 -5.14 -0.40 -7.74
C CYS A 107 -6.24 -0.71 -6.72
N LYS A 108 -7.21 0.20 -6.59
CA LYS A 108 -8.35 0.01 -5.67
C LYS A 108 -9.11 -1.29 -5.96
N LYS A 109 -9.43 -1.56 -7.23
CA LYS A 109 -10.14 -2.78 -7.63
C LYS A 109 -9.33 -4.04 -7.32
N ARG A 110 -8.03 -4.05 -7.60
CA ARG A 110 -7.16 -5.20 -7.32
C ARG A 110 -7.03 -5.48 -5.83
N ILE A 111 -6.95 -4.43 -5.01
CA ILE A 111 -6.94 -4.55 -3.54
C ILE A 111 -8.28 -5.11 -3.03
N GLU A 112 -9.41 -4.63 -3.54
CA GLU A 112 -10.74 -5.16 -3.18
C GLU A 112 -10.84 -6.66 -3.52
N GLN A 113 -10.40 -7.06 -4.72
CA GLN A 113 -10.33 -8.47 -5.12
C GLN A 113 -9.42 -9.30 -4.22
N PHE A 114 -8.22 -8.80 -3.91
CA PHE A 114 -7.30 -9.48 -3.00
C PHE A 114 -7.93 -9.67 -1.62
N ARG A 115 -8.56 -8.63 -1.05
CA ARG A 115 -9.22 -8.71 0.25
C ARG A 115 -10.35 -9.74 0.26
N TYR A 116 -11.11 -9.83 -0.82
CA TYR A 116 -12.15 -10.85 -0.99
C TYR A 116 -11.56 -12.27 -1.05
N ILE A 117 -10.57 -12.51 -1.92
CA ILE A 117 -9.94 -13.82 -2.12
C ILE A 117 -9.21 -14.30 -0.85
N ALA A 118 -8.54 -13.39 -0.14
CA ALA A 118 -7.79 -13.68 1.07
C ALA A 118 -8.66 -13.67 2.35
N TYR A 119 -10.00 -13.54 2.21
CA TYR A 119 -10.94 -13.49 3.34
C TYR A 119 -10.57 -12.45 4.41
N LEU A 120 -10.11 -11.28 3.97
CA LEU A 120 -9.75 -10.14 4.85
C LEU A 120 -10.93 -9.20 5.14
N GLU A 121 -12.10 -9.50 4.57
CA GLU A 121 -13.35 -8.80 4.88
C GLU A 121 -13.92 -9.38 6.18
N LYS A 122 -14.36 -8.51 7.10
CA LYS A 122 -15.12 -8.99 8.25
C LYS A 122 -16.38 -9.65 7.69
N ILE A 123 -16.61 -10.91 8.04
CA ILE A 123 -17.95 -11.50 7.96
C ILE A 123 -18.83 -10.57 8.79
N ALA A 124 -19.79 -9.91 8.13
CA ALA A 124 -20.74 -9.02 8.76
C ALA A 124 -21.63 -9.78 9.74
#